data_AF-A0A949CCI5-F1
#
_entry.id   AF-A0A949CCI5-F1
#
_cell.length_a   1.000
_cell.length_b   1.000
_cell.length_c   1.000
_cell.angle_alpha   90.00
_cell.angle_beta   90.00
_cell.angle_gamma   90.00
#
_symmetry.space_group_name_H-M   'P 1'
#
loop_
_entity.id
_entity.type
_entity.pdbx_description
1 polymer ?
#
loop_
_entity_poly.entity_id
_entity_poly.type
_entity_poly.pdbx_seq_one_letter_code
_entity_poly.pdbx_strand_id
1 'polypeptide(L)'
;NEFKLESGSEFFGAEYGLPAECLEQGAASKQECEKIMFLKHAPKECASAGIAGIEECEKLMFKKHAPSDCLEAGITTKEACKKYMFEKYNGEKNIPADKFPSECQKQGAATPDECDKVMRNIYMPQECREQGITGEQECGNYMELKYIPQECRDAGVKTRSGCDKVMFNKYGPQECVKAGIEDEEQCDDFMFNKYAPQVVCKDVDDWQCKNSIKERHLGNIVAKQVQFQEVREMAGSLAADSVNLGYLEDMLDAAKEIIPFKAREINFKILATEEKLVLDDSDNMVQTAPIAVMIDSDGDGLSDDTEKRFNTNPFNSDSDGDGYSDGDEMKNQYNPSGEGALIENMFPIDEAIAQNKTLGQPKTDGEEAEYLVVKAVINKSNGQGEGKGYDFSGQAEPGSVVTLYVYSDLPLVATAKVDEYGNWQYELSHSLNEGEHEIYAVVNDNTGKVVSKSKPLNFFIKEAKAVSVQDFVSIAAPAAARQSESMIKYYMAIAASMMIIGIALFIAFNIQRKKHFIA
;
A
#
# COMPACT_ATOMS: atom_id res chain seq x y z
N ASN A 1 35.68 2.12 20.99
CA ASN A 1 35.36 2.02 19.55
C ASN A 1 34.68 0.73 19.23
N GLU A 2 33.40 0.69 19.51
CA GLU A 2 32.51 -0.19 18.78
C GLU A 2 32.23 0.50 17.46
N PHE A 3 32.88 0.07 16.38
CA PHE A 3 32.10 -0.15 15.16
C PHE A 3 31.38 -1.48 15.43
N LYS A 4 30.25 -1.39 16.12
CA LYS A 4 29.12 -2.26 15.82
C LYS A 4 28.60 -1.68 14.51
N LEU A 5 28.72 -2.46 13.44
CA LEU A 5 27.64 -2.45 12.47
C LEU A 5 26.46 -2.93 13.30
N GLU A 6 25.68 -1.99 13.83
CA GLU A 6 24.32 -2.31 14.20
C GLU A 6 23.72 -2.91 12.95
N SER A 7 23.44 -4.20 13.04
CA SER A 7 22.46 -4.85 12.22
C SER A 7 21.14 -4.10 12.46
N GLY A 8 20.97 -2.98 11.75
CA GLY A 8 19.66 -2.41 11.46
C GLY A 8 18.97 -3.39 10.53
N SER A 9 18.51 -4.50 11.10
CA SER A 9 17.50 -5.37 10.52
C SER A 9 16.09 -4.80 10.70
N GLU A 10 15.96 -3.60 11.26
CA GLU A 10 14.71 -2.84 11.39
C GLU A 10 14.59 -1.85 10.23
N PHE A 11 14.37 -2.36 9.02
CA PHE A 11 13.75 -1.63 7.89
C PHE A 11 13.40 -2.64 6.79
N PHE A 12 12.67 -3.69 7.15
CA PHE A 12 12.07 -4.60 6.18
C PHE A 12 10.61 -4.84 6.56
N GLY A 13 9.79 -3.79 6.39
CA GLY A 13 8.38 -3.96 6.12
C GLY A 13 8.22 -4.72 4.81
N ALA A 14 7.32 -5.70 4.81
CA ALA A 14 7.10 -6.68 3.75
C ALA A 14 6.40 -6.09 2.50
N GLU A 15 6.90 -4.98 1.94
CA GLU A 15 6.22 -4.31 0.81
C GLU A 15 7.13 -3.78 -0.31
N TYR A 16 8.45 -3.98 -0.26
CA TYR A 16 9.32 -3.56 -1.37
C TYR A 16 10.25 -4.69 -1.80
N GLY A 17 10.27 -4.96 -3.10
CA GLY A 17 11.30 -5.77 -3.75
C GLY A 17 12.71 -5.24 -3.45
N LEU A 18 13.74 -5.97 -3.93
CA LEU A 18 15.14 -5.61 -3.74
C LEU A 18 15.37 -4.10 -3.97
N PRO A 19 16.18 -3.40 -3.14
CA PRO A 19 16.46 -1.98 -3.31
C PRO A 19 16.77 -1.64 -4.77
N ALA A 20 16.29 -0.50 -5.28
CA ALA A 20 16.48 -0.09 -6.68
C ALA A 20 17.96 -0.18 -7.09
N GLU A 21 18.88 0.18 -6.18
CA GLU A 21 20.32 0.08 -6.38
C GLU A 21 20.83 -1.36 -6.59
N CYS A 22 20.18 -2.36 -5.98
CA CYS A 22 20.49 -3.78 -6.19
C CYS A 22 19.89 -4.32 -7.48
N LEU A 23 18.69 -3.87 -7.86
CA LEU A 23 18.04 -4.23 -9.13
C LEU A 23 18.79 -3.66 -10.33
N GLU A 24 19.27 -2.41 -10.25
CA GLU A 24 20.11 -1.78 -11.28
C GLU A 24 21.43 -2.52 -11.52
N GLN A 25 21.92 -3.24 -10.51
CA GLN A 25 23.12 -4.07 -10.59
C GLN A 25 22.82 -5.55 -10.82
N GLY A 26 21.57 -5.90 -11.11
CA GLY A 26 21.17 -7.24 -11.56
C GLY A 26 21.05 -8.29 -10.46
N ALA A 27 20.86 -7.91 -9.20
CA ALA A 27 20.56 -8.88 -8.14
C ALA A 27 19.21 -9.56 -8.39
N ALA A 28 19.21 -10.89 -8.44
CA ALA A 28 18.00 -11.72 -8.55
C ALA A 28 17.56 -12.28 -7.19
N SER A 29 18.34 -12.07 -6.14
CA SER A 29 18.08 -12.56 -4.79
C SER A 29 18.61 -11.62 -3.71
N LYS A 30 18.05 -11.76 -2.49
CA LYS A 30 18.51 -11.03 -1.30
C LYS A 30 20.00 -11.25 -1.01
N GLN A 31 20.50 -12.48 -1.19
CA GLN A 31 21.91 -12.82 -1.03
C GLN A 31 22.82 -12.15 -2.07
N GLU A 32 22.35 -11.94 -3.31
CA GLU A 32 23.11 -11.20 -4.31
C GLU A 32 23.14 -9.70 -4.01
N CYS A 33 22.01 -9.14 -3.55
CA CYS A 33 21.95 -7.75 -3.12
C CYS A 33 22.86 -7.49 -1.91
N GLU A 34 22.92 -8.40 -0.95
CA GLU A 34 23.85 -8.30 0.19
C GLU A 34 25.32 -8.27 -0.26
N LYS A 35 25.70 -9.07 -1.26
CA LYS A 35 27.06 -9.03 -1.85
C LYS A 35 27.36 -7.72 -2.57
N ILE A 36 26.39 -7.22 -3.34
CA ILE A 36 26.52 -5.94 -4.08
C ILE A 36 26.68 -4.78 -3.10
N MET A 37 25.83 -4.73 -2.07
CA MET A 37 25.89 -3.73 -1.01
C MET A 37 27.20 -3.81 -0.23
N PHE A 38 27.65 -5.02 0.10
CA PHE A 38 28.94 -5.23 0.75
C PHE A 38 30.10 -4.71 -0.11
N LEU A 39 30.18 -5.04 -1.39
CA LEU A 39 31.27 -4.58 -2.27
C LEU A 39 31.30 -3.06 -2.44
N LYS A 40 30.14 -2.40 -2.42
CA LYS A 40 30.02 -0.94 -2.53
C LYS A 40 30.52 -0.21 -1.28
N HIS A 41 30.36 -0.83 -0.10
CA HIS A 41 30.72 -0.25 1.19
C HIS A 41 31.89 -0.96 1.90
N ALA A 42 32.53 -1.92 1.23
CA ALA A 42 33.62 -2.70 1.79
C ALA A 42 34.79 -1.80 2.19
N PRO A 43 35.43 -2.04 3.34
CA PRO A 43 36.70 -1.40 3.69
C PRO A 43 37.71 -1.59 2.56
N LYS A 44 38.51 -0.56 2.27
CA LYS A 44 39.47 -0.54 1.14
C LYS A 44 40.43 -1.75 1.20
N GLU A 45 40.76 -2.18 2.41
CA GLU A 45 41.63 -3.31 2.69
C GLU A 45 40.99 -4.65 2.26
N CYS A 46 39.68 -4.82 2.44
CA CYS A 46 38.94 -6.01 1.99
C CYS A 46 38.69 -5.98 0.48
N ALA A 47 38.36 -4.80 -0.07
CA ALA A 47 38.21 -4.60 -1.51
C ALA A 47 39.53 -4.90 -2.26
N SER A 48 40.67 -4.44 -1.72
CA SER A 48 41.99 -4.72 -2.28
C SER A 48 42.43 -6.19 -2.20
N ALA A 49 41.82 -6.97 -1.31
CA ALA A 49 42.08 -8.39 -1.13
C ALA A 49 41.11 -9.29 -1.92
N GLY A 50 40.18 -8.70 -2.68
CA GLY A 50 39.20 -9.44 -3.48
C GLY A 50 38.15 -10.21 -2.66
N ILE A 51 37.91 -9.79 -1.41
CA ILE A 51 36.96 -10.47 -0.52
C ILE A 51 35.55 -9.93 -0.78
N ALA A 52 34.59 -10.83 -1.01
CA ALA A 52 33.20 -10.51 -1.33
C ALA A 52 32.21 -10.86 -0.20
N GLY A 53 32.70 -11.33 0.95
CA GLY A 53 31.88 -11.69 2.11
C GLY A 53 32.27 -10.95 3.39
N ILE A 54 31.26 -10.55 4.16
CA ILE A 54 31.42 -9.84 5.45
C ILE A 54 32.29 -10.66 6.42
N GLU A 55 32.01 -11.95 6.59
CA GLU A 55 32.69 -12.80 7.58
C GLU A 55 34.19 -13.01 7.25
N GLU A 56 34.54 -13.13 5.97
CA GLU A 56 35.94 -13.24 5.53
C GLU A 56 36.69 -11.91 5.64
N CYS A 57 35.99 -10.79 5.38
CA CYS A 57 36.56 -9.47 5.55
C CYS A 57 36.81 -9.17 7.03
N GLU A 58 35.89 -9.55 7.92
CA GLU A 58 36.09 -9.44 9.37
C GLU A 58 37.30 -10.24 9.84
N LYS A 59 37.50 -11.46 9.34
CA LYS A 59 38.70 -12.27 9.65
C LYS A 59 39.98 -11.62 9.15
N LEU A 60 39.98 -11.04 7.94
CA LEU A 60 41.12 -10.30 7.40
C LEU A 60 41.43 -9.04 8.23
N MET A 61 40.40 -8.26 8.54
CA MET A 61 40.52 -7.03 9.32
C MET A 61 40.99 -7.33 10.74
N PHE A 62 40.47 -8.39 11.35
CA PHE A 62 40.95 -8.88 12.65
C PHE A 62 42.41 -9.29 12.56
N LYS A 63 42.83 -10.05 11.55
CA LYS A 63 44.24 -10.44 11.39
C LYS A 63 45.20 -9.25 11.18
N LYS A 64 44.73 -8.18 10.52
CA LYS A 64 45.54 -6.98 10.25
C LYS A 64 45.59 -5.99 11.41
N HIS A 65 44.54 -5.92 12.22
CA HIS A 65 44.35 -4.86 13.22
C HIS A 65 44.18 -5.38 14.66
N ALA A 66 44.19 -6.70 14.88
CA ALA A 66 44.13 -7.26 16.23
C ALA A 66 45.39 -6.90 17.04
N PRO A 67 45.25 -6.71 18.36
CA PRO A 67 46.38 -6.57 19.27
C PRO A 67 47.35 -7.75 19.14
N SER A 68 48.66 -7.49 19.20
CA SER A 68 49.70 -8.52 19.09
C SER A 68 49.52 -9.63 20.13
N ASP A 69 49.08 -9.29 21.35
CA ASP A 69 48.78 -10.24 22.43
C ASP A 69 47.71 -11.29 22.03
N CYS A 70 46.72 -10.91 21.23
CA CYS A 70 45.68 -11.82 20.75
C CYS A 70 46.17 -12.68 19.59
N LEU A 71 47.02 -12.13 18.72
CA LEU A 71 47.63 -12.85 17.61
C LEU A 71 48.62 -13.90 18.11
N GLU A 72 49.43 -13.56 19.12
CA GLU A 72 50.36 -14.47 19.79
C GLU A 72 49.64 -15.58 20.57
N ALA A 73 48.44 -15.28 21.09
CA ALA A 73 47.56 -16.26 21.75
C ALA A 73 46.78 -17.15 20.77
N GLY A 74 46.97 -16.99 19.44
CA GLY A 74 46.27 -17.78 18.42
C GLY A 74 44.77 -17.49 18.33
N ILE A 75 44.31 -16.35 18.83
CA ILE A 75 42.90 -15.96 18.81
C ILE A 75 42.55 -15.39 17.44
N THR A 76 41.40 -15.77 16.91
CA THR A 76 40.97 -15.43 15.54
C THR A 76 39.66 -14.66 15.47
N THR A 77 39.00 -14.40 16.61
CA THR A 77 37.73 -13.65 16.67
C THR A 77 37.82 -12.47 17.65
N LYS A 78 37.05 -11.42 17.34
CA LYS A 78 37.03 -10.16 18.11
C LYS A 78 36.51 -10.37 19.53
N GLU A 79 35.51 -11.22 19.70
CA GLU A 79 34.84 -11.54 20.97
C GLU A 79 35.75 -12.36 21.87
N ALA A 80 36.45 -13.35 21.30
CA ALA A 80 37.42 -14.16 22.04
C ALA A 80 38.64 -13.31 22.45
N CYS A 81 39.08 -12.38 21.61
CA CYS A 81 40.17 -11.47 21.92
C CYS A 81 39.75 -10.45 22.99
N LYS A 82 38.53 -9.89 22.91
CA LYS A 82 37.96 -9.05 23.99
C LYS A 82 37.96 -9.80 25.33
N LYS A 83 37.49 -11.06 25.34
CA LYS A 83 37.46 -11.89 26.56
C LYS A 83 38.85 -12.19 27.09
N TYR A 84 39.79 -12.59 26.23
CA TYR A 84 41.18 -12.86 26.59
C TYR A 84 41.89 -11.63 27.12
N MET A 85 41.72 -10.47 26.48
CA MET A 85 42.30 -9.21 26.94
C MET A 85 41.67 -8.77 28.27
N PHE A 86 40.35 -8.95 28.44
CA PHE A 86 39.66 -8.68 29.69
C PHE A 86 40.20 -9.60 30.81
N GLU A 87 40.34 -10.90 30.58
CA GLU A 87 40.89 -11.84 31.56
C GLU A 87 42.38 -11.60 31.86
N LYS A 88 43.18 -11.21 30.87
CA LYS A 88 44.62 -10.93 30.99
C LYS A 88 44.91 -9.61 31.72
N TYR A 89 44.07 -8.59 31.54
CA TYR A 89 44.35 -7.23 32.02
C TYR A 89 43.41 -6.71 33.12
N ASN A 90 42.27 -7.36 33.42
CA ASN A 90 41.41 -6.94 34.56
C ASN A 90 41.99 -7.21 35.95
N GLY A 91 43.14 -7.90 36.05
CA GLY A 91 43.82 -8.11 37.32
C GLY A 91 44.81 -7.00 37.69
N GLU A 92 45.30 -6.22 36.73
CA GLU A 92 46.46 -5.35 36.94
C GLU A 92 46.09 -3.88 36.67
N LYS A 93 46.04 -3.08 37.74
CA LYS A 93 45.89 -1.62 37.74
C LYS A 93 47.03 -0.85 37.05
N ASN A 94 47.83 -1.48 36.19
CA ASN A 94 48.96 -0.87 35.50
C ASN A 94 49.14 -1.49 34.11
N ILE A 95 48.38 -0.99 33.13
CA ILE A 95 48.66 -1.23 31.70
C ILE A 95 49.87 -0.35 31.33
N PRO A 96 51.00 -0.92 30.85
CA PRO A 96 52.14 -0.14 30.39
C PRO A 96 51.75 0.82 29.24
N ALA A 97 52.25 2.07 29.27
CA ALA A 97 51.83 3.12 28.33
C ALA A 97 52.12 2.80 26.85
N ASP A 98 53.09 1.93 26.58
CA ASP A 98 53.46 1.39 25.27
C ASP A 98 52.41 0.43 24.69
N LYS A 99 51.41 0.02 25.48
CA LYS A 99 50.28 -0.81 25.03
C LYS A 99 48.97 -0.06 24.80
N PHE A 100 48.93 1.27 25.01
CA PHE A 100 47.74 2.05 24.67
C PHE A 100 47.53 2.18 23.15
N PRO A 101 46.28 2.35 22.67
CA PRO A 101 45.99 2.71 21.28
C PRO A 101 46.85 3.87 20.78
N SER A 102 47.21 3.85 19.49
CA SER A 102 48.15 4.81 18.89
C SER A 102 47.71 6.27 19.07
N GLU A 103 46.40 6.48 19.15
CA GLU A 103 45.71 7.74 19.39
C GLU A 103 45.96 8.26 20.81
N CYS A 104 45.92 7.38 21.82
CA CYS A 104 46.27 7.71 23.20
C CYS A 104 47.76 8.00 23.38
N GLN A 105 48.61 7.22 22.71
CA GLN A 105 50.06 7.40 22.76
C GLN A 105 50.49 8.73 22.15
N LYS A 106 49.89 9.12 21.01
CA LYS A 106 50.14 10.42 20.36
C LYS A 106 49.74 11.61 21.23
N GLN A 107 48.77 11.44 22.11
CA GLN A 107 48.34 12.47 23.06
C GLN A 107 48.98 12.34 24.45
N GLY A 108 49.94 11.42 24.63
CA GLY A 108 50.74 11.31 25.84
C GLY A 108 49.98 10.78 27.07
N ALA A 109 48.90 10.02 26.88
CA ALA A 109 48.21 9.39 28.00
C ALA A 109 49.12 8.36 28.69
N ALA A 110 49.38 8.56 29.98
CA ALA A 110 50.27 7.72 30.78
C ALA A 110 49.49 6.70 31.64
N THR A 111 48.18 6.90 31.80
CA THR A 111 47.30 6.02 32.55
C THR A 111 46.10 5.55 31.71
N PRO A 112 45.48 4.40 32.07
CA PRO A 112 44.25 3.95 31.42
C PRO A 112 43.14 5.00 31.44
N ASP A 113 42.98 5.74 32.55
CA ASP A 113 41.98 6.80 32.68
C ASP A 113 42.25 8.00 31.76
N GLU A 114 43.51 8.35 31.53
CA GLU A 114 43.91 9.40 30.57
C GLU A 114 43.68 8.94 29.13
N CYS A 115 43.99 7.67 28.81
CA CYS A 115 43.73 7.12 27.49
C CYS A 115 42.22 7.04 27.22
N ASP A 116 41.41 6.66 28.19
CA ASP A 116 39.95 6.69 28.07
C ASP A 116 39.43 8.12 27.84
N LYS A 117 40.02 9.15 28.43
CA LYS A 117 39.67 10.56 28.13
C LYS A 117 40.05 10.94 26.69
N VAL A 118 41.23 10.53 26.22
CA VAL A 118 41.66 10.78 24.84
C VAL A 118 40.75 10.07 23.84
N MET A 119 40.41 8.82 24.10
CA MET A 119 39.48 8.06 23.26
C MET A 119 38.07 8.62 23.32
N ARG A 120 37.57 9.07 24.49
CA ARG A 120 36.27 9.76 24.54
C ARG A 120 36.27 11.03 23.67
N ASN A 121 37.31 11.86 23.73
CA ASN A 121 37.45 13.03 22.83
C ASN A 121 37.62 12.66 21.34
N ILE A 122 38.29 11.52 21.10
CA ILE A 122 38.32 10.71 19.88
C ILE A 122 37.03 10.68 19.06
N TYR A 123 36.09 9.97 19.67
CA TYR A 123 34.91 9.37 19.07
C TYR A 123 33.62 10.09 19.47
N MET A 124 33.72 11.15 20.26
CA MET A 124 32.59 12.04 20.55
C MET A 124 32.11 12.72 19.25
N PRO A 125 30.80 12.74 18.96
CA PRO A 125 30.26 13.46 17.81
C PRO A 125 30.78 14.89 17.72
N GLN A 126 31.12 15.35 16.51
CA GLN A 126 31.67 16.70 16.29
C GLN A 126 30.72 17.78 16.85
N GLU A 127 29.42 17.55 16.75
CA GLU A 127 28.40 18.51 17.20
C GLU A 127 28.37 18.68 18.72
N CYS A 128 28.68 17.63 19.48
CA CYS A 128 28.84 17.74 20.94
C CYS A 128 30.11 18.53 21.29
N ARG A 129 31.19 18.32 20.53
CA ARG A 129 32.46 19.06 20.71
C ARG A 129 32.31 20.55 20.41
N GLU A 130 31.54 20.91 19.39
CA GLU A 130 31.23 22.29 19.02
C GLU A 130 30.41 23.02 20.10
N GLN A 131 29.57 22.29 20.85
CA GLN A 131 28.83 22.82 22.00
C GLN A 131 29.64 22.81 23.30
N GLY A 132 30.91 22.39 23.27
CA GLY A 132 31.76 22.31 24.46
C GLY A 132 31.38 21.20 25.44
N ILE A 133 30.57 20.24 25.01
CA ILE A 133 30.17 19.09 25.83
C ILE A 133 31.35 18.13 25.91
N THR A 134 31.71 17.72 27.12
CA THR A 134 32.85 16.82 27.37
C THR A 134 32.44 15.51 28.06
N GLY A 135 31.20 15.43 28.55
CA GLY A 135 30.61 14.23 29.13
C GLY A 135 29.86 13.39 28.09
N GLU A 136 30.07 12.08 28.11
CA GLU A 136 29.38 11.11 27.23
C GLU A 136 27.87 11.14 27.44
N GLN A 137 27.42 11.15 28.70
CA GLN A 137 26.01 11.22 29.05
C GLN A 137 25.36 12.57 28.70
N GLU A 138 26.10 13.68 28.85
CA GLU A 138 25.63 15.00 28.43
C GLU A 138 25.52 15.11 26.90
N CYS A 139 26.47 14.50 26.17
CA CYS A 139 26.42 14.45 24.71
C CYS A 139 25.25 13.58 24.25
N GLY A 140 24.99 12.44 24.91
CA GLY A 140 23.81 11.61 24.68
C GLY A 140 22.51 12.40 24.83
N ASN A 141 22.34 13.12 25.94
CA ASN A 141 21.16 13.95 26.19
C ASN A 141 21.01 15.11 25.17
N TYR A 142 22.11 15.77 24.81
CA TYR A 142 22.10 16.84 23.81
C TYR A 142 21.70 16.33 22.43
N MET A 143 22.25 15.18 22.02
CA MET A 143 21.90 14.56 20.75
C MET A 143 20.42 14.13 20.77
N GLU A 144 19.94 13.49 21.83
CA GLU A 144 18.52 13.16 21.98
C GLU A 144 17.62 14.39 21.79
N LEU A 145 17.91 15.52 22.46
CA LEU A 145 17.14 16.76 22.36
C LEU A 145 17.17 17.40 20.97
N LYS A 146 18.30 17.30 20.26
CA LYS A 146 18.47 17.87 18.91
C LYS A 146 17.62 17.13 17.88
N TYR A 147 17.50 15.81 17.99
CA TYR A 147 16.73 14.97 17.07
C TYR A 147 15.27 14.79 17.47
N ILE A 148 14.77 15.47 18.51
CA ILE A 148 13.33 15.54 18.78
C ILE A 148 12.64 16.29 17.63
N PRO A 149 11.64 15.69 16.95
CA PRO A 149 10.80 16.36 15.96
C PRO A 149 10.21 17.68 16.46
N GLN A 150 10.00 18.64 15.56
CA GLN A 150 9.49 19.96 15.94
C GLN A 150 8.11 19.84 16.60
N GLU A 151 7.26 18.90 16.15
CA GLU A 151 5.94 18.66 16.72
C GLU A 151 6.00 18.33 18.22
N CYS A 152 7.00 17.55 18.63
CA CYS A 152 7.21 17.19 20.04
C CYS A 152 7.74 18.37 20.86
N ARG A 153 8.59 19.23 20.26
CA ARG A 153 9.05 20.46 20.91
C ARG A 153 7.90 21.44 21.13
N ASP A 154 7.01 21.56 20.15
CA ASP A 154 5.81 22.40 20.23
C ASP A 154 4.82 21.88 21.30
N ALA A 155 4.76 20.56 21.49
CA ALA A 155 4.03 19.91 22.58
C ALA A 155 4.71 20.03 23.97
N GLY A 156 5.86 20.72 24.06
CA GLY A 156 6.58 20.95 25.32
C GLY A 156 7.36 19.73 25.83
N VAL A 157 7.57 18.71 24.99
CA VAL A 157 8.24 17.48 25.37
C VAL A 157 9.76 17.60 25.26
N LYS A 158 10.46 17.05 26.26
CA LYS A 158 11.93 17.13 26.39
C LYS A 158 12.63 15.78 26.42
N THR A 159 11.89 14.69 26.26
CA THR A 159 12.39 13.31 26.32
C THR A 159 11.95 12.56 25.08
N ARG A 160 12.75 11.57 24.67
CA ARG A 160 12.40 10.72 23.52
C ARG A 160 11.10 9.96 23.76
N SER A 161 10.98 9.27 24.89
CA SER A 161 9.77 8.53 25.27
C SER A 161 8.51 9.41 25.33
N GLY A 162 8.60 10.64 25.83
CA GLY A 162 7.44 11.56 25.79
C GLY A 162 7.08 11.98 24.36
N CYS A 163 8.05 12.03 23.47
CA CYS A 163 7.83 12.44 22.08
C CYS A 163 7.19 11.30 21.31
N ASP A 164 7.65 10.06 21.55
CA ASP A 164 7.06 8.86 20.97
C ASP A 164 5.56 8.80 21.28
N LYS A 165 5.13 9.11 22.52
CA LYS A 165 3.71 9.23 22.88
C LYS A 165 2.93 10.31 22.13
N VAL A 166 3.52 11.50 21.99
CA VAL A 166 2.89 12.61 21.24
C VAL A 166 2.75 12.26 19.77
N MET A 167 3.79 11.63 19.20
CA MET A 167 3.78 11.16 17.82
C MET A 167 2.76 10.04 17.63
N PHE A 168 2.69 9.09 18.56
CA PHE A 168 1.74 7.99 18.54
C PHE A 168 0.29 8.49 18.66
N ASN A 169 0.00 9.41 19.58
CA ASN A 169 -1.35 9.99 19.69
C ASN A 169 -1.77 10.79 18.45
N LYS A 170 -0.81 11.28 17.67
CA LYS A 170 -1.08 12.09 16.47
C LYS A 170 -1.15 11.27 15.18
N TYR A 171 -0.29 10.27 15.04
CA TYR A 171 -0.09 9.50 13.81
C TYR A 171 -0.33 8.01 13.96
N GLY A 172 -0.51 7.51 15.18
CA GLY A 172 -0.76 6.11 15.48
C GLY A 172 -2.15 5.66 15.02
N PRO A 173 -2.38 4.34 14.96
CA PRO A 173 -3.65 3.77 14.55
C PRO A 173 -4.81 4.36 15.38
N GLN A 174 -5.82 4.88 14.70
CA GLN A 174 -6.97 5.54 15.35
C GLN A 174 -7.67 4.65 16.38
N GLU A 175 -7.68 3.33 16.14
CA GLU A 175 -8.26 2.37 17.07
C GLU A 175 -7.51 2.30 18.40
N CYS A 176 -6.17 2.34 18.37
CA CYS A 176 -5.33 2.35 19.57
C CYS A 176 -5.49 3.67 20.34
N VAL A 177 -5.47 4.80 19.63
CA VAL A 177 -5.68 6.13 20.26
C VAL A 177 -7.06 6.23 20.90
N LYS A 178 -8.12 5.75 20.23
CA LYS A 178 -9.49 5.69 20.80
C LYS A 178 -9.59 4.77 22.02
N ALA A 179 -8.79 3.70 22.07
CA ALA A 179 -8.68 2.81 23.22
C ALA A 179 -7.85 3.41 24.37
N GLY A 180 -7.25 4.60 24.20
CA GLY A 180 -6.40 5.25 25.19
C GLY A 180 -5.01 4.61 25.31
N ILE A 181 -4.57 3.90 24.28
CA ILE A 181 -3.23 3.33 24.17
C ILE A 181 -2.30 4.41 23.61
N GLU A 182 -1.16 4.62 24.28
CA GLU A 182 -0.16 5.63 23.89
C GLU A 182 1.21 5.01 23.55
N ASP A 183 1.27 3.69 23.53
CA ASP A 183 2.48 2.90 23.41
C ASP A 183 2.35 1.92 22.23
N GLU A 184 3.38 1.84 21.41
CA GLU A 184 3.38 1.08 20.16
C GLU A 184 3.30 -0.43 20.41
N GLU A 185 4.06 -0.95 21.37
CA GLU A 185 4.05 -2.38 21.73
C GLU A 185 2.66 -2.79 22.27
N GLN A 186 2.07 -1.95 23.13
CA GLN A 186 0.71 -2.17 23.62
C GLN A 186 -0.34 -2.10 22.51
N CYS A 187 -0.13 -1.24 21.50
CA CYS A 187 -1.02 -1.15 20.35
C CYS A 187 -0.92 -2.41 19.48
N ASP A 188 0.28 -2.91 19.20
CA ASP A 188 0.47 -4.13 18.42
C ASP A 188 -0.19 -5.33 19.10
N ASP A 189 -0.01 -5.48 20.41
CA ASP A 189 -0.69 -6.53 21.17
C ASP A 189 -2.21 -6.34 21.19
N PHE A 190 -2.71 -5.10 21.27
CA PHE A 190 -4.14 -4.81 21.18
C PHE A 190 -4.72 -5.21 19.81
N MET A 191 -4.05 -4.82 18.72
CA MET A 191 -4.48 -5.13 17.37
C MET A 191 -4.39 -6.63 17.10
N PHE A 192 -3.30 -7.29 17.55
CA PHE A 192 -3.15 -8.73 17.43
C PHE A 192 -4.30 -9.47 18.13
N ASN A 193 -4.60 -9.12 19.39
CA ASN A 193 -5.69 -9.75 20.13
C ASN A 193 -7.07 -9.49 19.53
N LYS A 194 -7.24 -8.38 18.79
CA LYS A 194 -8.50 -8.04 18.11
C LYS A 194 -8.67 -8.81 16.79
N TYR A 195 -7.62 -8.87 15.96
CA TYR A 195 -7.73 -9.36 14.59
C TYR A 195 -7.27 -10.81 14.40
N ALA A 196 -6.26 -11.28 15.14
CA ALA A 196 -5.78 -12.65 15.01
C ALA A 196 -6.87 -13.73 15.23
N PRO A 197 -7.83 -13.57 16.18
CA PRO A 197 -8.91 -14.55 16.35
C PRO A 197 -9.85 -14.67 15.15
N GLN A 198 -9.84 -13.69 14.24
CA GLN A 198 -10.68 -13.67 13.04
C GLN A 198 -10.01 -14.40 11.87
N VAL A 199 -8.72 -14.71 11.97
CA VAL A 199 -7.95 -15.40 10.93
C VAL A 199 -8.19 -16.91 11.02
N VAL A 200 -8.63 -17.48 9.93
CA VAL A 200 -8.74 -18.92 9.73
C VAL A 200 -7.41 -19.45 9.20
N CYS A 201 -6.68 -20.16 10.04
CA CYS A 201 -5.43 -20.81 9.66
C CYS A 201 -5.74 -22.13 8.95
N LYS A 202 -5.40 -22.26 7.66
CA LYS A 202 -5.65 -23.45 6.87
C LYS A 202 -4.36 -24.24 6.71
N ASP A 203 -4.37 -25.49 7.18
CA ASP A 203 -3.23 -26.41 7.09
C ASP A 203 -1.95 -25.93 7.81
N VAL A 204 -2.09 -24.97 8.75
CA VAL A 204 -1.01 -24.40 9.58
C VAL A 204 -1.26 -24.68 11.05
N ASP A 205 -0.21 -24.93 11.83
CA ASP A 205 -0.38 -25.02 13.29
C ASP A 205 -0.65 -23.66 13.94
N ASP A 206 -1.37 -23.69 15.08
CA ASP A 206 -1.82 -22.48 15.77
C ASP A 206 -0.67 -21.54 16.17
N TRP A 207 0.49 -22.09 16.53
CA TRP A 207 1.65 -21.28 16.92
C TRP A 207 2.28 -20.60 15.71
N GLN A 208 2.54 -21.34 14.63
CA GLN A 208 3.05 -20.79 13.37
C GLN A 208 2.11 -19.74 12.80
N CYS A 209 0.80 -20.00 12.84
CA CYS A 209 -0.20 -19.05 12.36
C CYS A 209 -0.17 -17.75 13.16
N LYS A 210 -0.23 -17.81 14.49
CA LYS A 210 -0.17 -16.64 15.37
C LYS A 210 1.13 -15.86 15.19
N ASN A 211 2.26 -16.55 15.11
CA ASN A 211 3.55 -15.91 14.90
C ASN A 211 3.59 -15.21 13.55
N SER A 212 3.06 -15.83 12.49
CA SER A 212 3.03 -15.20 11.19
C SER A 212 2.11 -13.98 11.13
N ILE A 213 0.94 -14.08 11.76
CA ILE A 213 0.03 -12.94 11.90
C ILE A 213 0.75 -11.79 12.59
N LYS A 214 1.35 -12.03 13.77
CA LYS A 214 2.01 -10.96 14.55
C LYS A 214 3.18 -10.32 13.82
N GLU A 215 4.07 -11.13 13.25
CA GLU A 215 5.35 -10.66 12.72
C GLU A 215 5.27 -10.14 11.27
N ARG A 216 4.28 -10.59 10.48
CA ARG A 216 4.26 -10.33 9.02
C ARG A 216 2.95 -9.77 8.49
N HIS A 217 1.81 -10.21 9.02
CA HIS A 217 0.52 -9.89 8.41
C HIS A 217 -0.33 -8.88 9.19
N LEU A 218 -0.01 -8.60 10.46
CA LEU A 218 -0.83 -7.76 11.32
C LEU A 218 -1.07 -6.37 10.72
N GLY A 219 -0.02 -5.72 10.22
CA GLY A 219 -0.13 -4.41 9.56
C GLY A 219 -1.09 -4.42 8.37
N ASN A 220 -0.98 -5.43 7.50
CA ASN A 220 -1.83 -5.57 6.31
C ASN A 220 -3.28 -5.88 6.67
N ILE A 221 -3.50 -6.78 7.64
CA ILE A 221 -4.84 -7.09 8.15
C ILE A 221 -5.48 -5.81 8.67
N VAL A 222 -4.77 -5.07 9.53
CA VAL A 222 -5.27 -3.82 10.12
C VAL A 222 -5.60 -2.79 9.05
N ALA A 223 -4.68 -2.55 8.11
CA ALA A 223 -4.87 -1.56 7.05
C ALA A 223 -6.12 -1.87 6.20
N LYS A 224 -6.27 -3.12 5.75
CA LYS A 224 -7.43 -3.56 4.97
C LYS A 224 -8.72 -3.59 5.80
N GLN A 225 -8.65 -3.94 7.09
CA GLN A 225 -9.81 -3.92 7.98
C GLN A 225 -10.36 -2.51 8.18
N VAL A 226 -9.49 -1.51 8.31
CA VAL A 226 -9.88 -0.10 8.34
C VAL A 226 -10.50 0.31 7.01
N GLN A 227 -9.90 -0.08 5.89
CA GLN A 227 -10.42 0.21 4.55
C GLN A 227 -11.82 -0.37 4.32
N PHE A 228 -12.08 -1.59 4.78
CA PHE A 228 -13.39 -2.22 4.68
C PHE A 228 -14.36 -1.81 5.80
N GLN A 229 -13.94 -1.05 6.82
CA GLN A 229 -14.82 -0.63 7.89
C GLN A 229 -15.95 0.26 7.36
N GLU A 230 -15.63 1.27 6.55
CA GLU A 230 -16.62 2.14 5.91
C GLU A 230 -17.56 1.33 5.01
N VAL A 231 -17.00 0.37 4.26
CA VAL A 231 -17.76 -0.51 3.38
C VAL A 231 -18.76 -1.34 4.17
N ARG A 232 -18.42 -1.91 5.33
CA ARG A 232 -19.33 -2.71 6.16
C ARG A 232 -20.47 -1.90 6.75
N GLU A 233 -20.18 -0.70 7.26
CA GLU A 233 -21.20 0.19 7.83
C GLU A 233 -22.25 0.55 6.79
N MET A 234 -21.86 0.64 5.51
CA MET A 234 -22.76 0.93 4.40
C MET A 234 -23.38 -0.31 3.74
N ALA A 235 -22.66 -1.42 3.68
CA ALA A 235 -23.14 -2.68 3.11
C ALA A 235 -24.43 -3.16 3.77
N GLY A 236 -24.57 -2.97 5.09
CA GLY A 236 -25.79 -3.31 5.82
C GLY A 236 -27.02 -2.49 5.40
N SER A 237 -26.83 -1.27 4.89
CA SER A 237 -27.92 -0.38 4.42
C SER A 237 -28.13 -0.39 2.91
N LEU A 238 -27.16 -0.86 2.13
CA LEU A 238 -27.16 -0.82 0.65
C LEU A 238 -27.23 -2.21 0.01
N ALA A 239 -27.02 -3.29 0.76
CA ALA A 239 -27.17 -4.64 0.22
C ALA A 239 -28.61 -4.84 -0.26
N ALA A 240 -28.77 -5.19 -1.54
CA ALA A 240 -30.02 -5.29 -2.30
C ALA A 240 -30.49 -4.05 -3.05
N ASP A 241 -29.86 -2.89 -2.86
CA ASP A 241 -30.23 -1.66 -3.56
C ASP A 241 -29.22 -1.35 -4.68
N SER A 242 -29.72 -0.74 -5.75
CA SER A 242 -28.92 -0.27 -6.86
C SER A 242 -28.38 1.12 -6.57
N VAL A 243 -27.07 1.29 -6.74
CA VAL A 243 -26.35 2.48 -6.31
C VAL A 243 -25.56 3.06 -7.47
N ASN A 244 -25.68 4.37 -7.67
CA ASN A 244 -24.89 5.09 -8.65
C ASN A 244 -23.43 5.23 -8.21
N LEU A 245 -22.47 5.07 -9.13
CA LEU A 245 -21.05 5.15 -8.80
C LEU A 245 -20.64 6.48 -8.18
N GLY A 246 -21.15 7.60 -8.69
CA GLY A 246 -20.81 8.92 -8.14
C GLY A 246 -21.24 9.07 -6.69
N TYR A 247 -22.41 8.52 -6.34
CA TYR A 247 -22.88 8.47 -4.96
C TYR A 247 -22.02 7.54 -4.10
N LEU A 248 -21.62 6.39 -4.64
CA LEU A 248 -20.72 5.45 -3.97
C LEU A 248 -19.33 6.08 -3.71
N GLU A 249 -18.74 6.76 -4.70
CA GLU A 249 -17.46 7.48 -4.60
C GLU A 249 -17.53 8.61 -3.56
N ASP A 250 -18.60 9.41 -3.57
CA ASP A 250 -18.77 10.52 -2.61
C ASP A 250 -18.95 10.03 -1.16
N MET A 251 -19.49 8.81 -0.97
CA MET A 251 -19.64 8.19 0.33
C MET A 251 -18.37 7.47 0.81
N LEU A 252 -17.58 6.92 -0.11
CA LEU A 252 -16.35 6.16 0.13
C LEU A 252 -15.10 7.04 -0.06
N ASP A 253 -14.98 8.17 0.64
CA ASP A 253 -13.89 9.12 0.41
C ASP A 253 -12.48 8.48 0.60
N ALA A 254 -12.36 7.50 1.52
CA ALA A 254 -11.16 6.67 1.70
C ALA A 254 -11.10 5.41 0.80
N ALA A 255 -12.20 5.06 0.15
CA ALA A 255 -12.40 3.84 -0.64
C ALA A 255 -12.68 4.11 -2.14
N LYS A 256 -12.45 5.33 -2.62
CA LYS A 256 -12.46 5.66 -4.06
C LYS A 256 -11.52 4.77 -4.87
N GLU A 257 -10.42 4.31 -4.28
CA GLU A 257 -9.42 3.48 -4.95
C GLU A 257 -9.81 1.98 -5.03
N ILE A 258 -10.74 1.51 -4.19
CA ILE A 258 -11.10 0.07 -4.15
C ILE A 258 -12.15 -0.35 -5.16
N ILE A 259 -12.90 0.61 -5.70
CA ILE A 259 -13.96 0.38 -6.70
C ILE A 259 -13.29 0.00 -8.02
N PRO A 260 -13.68 -1.10 -8.68
CA PRO A 260 -12.95 -1.62 -9.84
C PRO A 260 -13.00 -0.75 -11.10
N PHE A 261 -13.78 0.34 -11.16
CA PHE A 261 -14.08 1.11 -12.37
C PHE A 261 -13.66 2.58 -12.32
N LYS A 262 -13.44 3.16 -13.51
CA LYS A 262 -13.14 4.60 -13.70
C LYS A 262 -14.33 5.46 -14.16
N ALA A 263 -15.55 4.92 -14.26
CA ALA A 263 -16.66 5.56 -14.98
C ALA A 263 -17.83 5.99 -14.07
N ARG A 264 -18.01 7.30 -13.89
CA ARG A 264 -18.90 7.91 -12.88
C ARG A 264 -20.42 7.77 -13.10
N GLU A 265 -20.86 7.26 -14.24
CA GLU A 265 -22.28 7.20 -14.63
C GLU A 265 -22.77 5.75 -14.80
N ILE A 266 -22.37 4.87 -13.89
CA ILE A 266 -22.83 3.47 -13.90
C ILE A 266 -23.54 3.20 -12.59
N ASN A 267 -24.68 2.53 -12.68
CA ASN A 267 -25.41 2.01 -11.55
C ASN A 267 -24.94 0.57 -11.28
N PHE A 268 -24.88 0.22 -10.01
CA PHE A 268 -24.41 -1.09 -9.56
C PHE A 268 -25.36 -1.68 -8.54
N LYS A 269 -25.65 -2.96 -8.69
CA LYS A 269 -26.22 -3.75 -7.61
C LYS A 269 -25.13 -4.13 -6.63
N ILE A 270 -25.34 -3.81 -5.34
CA ILE A 270 -24.44 -4.21 -4.27
C ILE A 270 -24.84 -5.58 -3.73
N LEU A 271 -23.88 -6.50 -3.75
CA LEU A 271 -24.04 -7.86 -3.24
C LEU A 271 -23.31 -8.01 -1.91
N ALA A 272 -23.98 -8.57 -0.90
CA ALA A 272 -23.30 -9.01 0.31
C ALA A 272 -22.43 -10.24 0.01
N THR A 273 -21.19 -10.24 0.49
CA THR A 273 -20.27 -11.37 0.32
C THR A 273 -19.68 -11.83 1.64
N GLU A 274 -19.31 -13.11 1.71
CA GLU A 274 -18.66 -13.66 2.92
C GLU A 274 -17.25 -13.09 3.06
N GLU A 275 -17.05 -12.27 4.10
CA GLU A 275 -15.74 -11.77 4.47
C GLU A 275 -14.99 -12.81 5.31
N LYS A 276 -13.79 -13.17 4.85
CA LYS A 276 -12.89 -14.13 5.49
C LYS A 276 -11.46 -13.60 5.47
N LEU A 277 -10.77 -13.90 6.56
CA LEU A 277 -9.32 -13.77 6.69
C LEU A 277 -8.77 -15.19 6.74
N VAL A 278 -8.00 -15.60 5.73
CA VAL A 278 -7.46 -16.96 5.65
C VAL A 278 -5.95 -16.87 5.48
N LEU A 279 -5.21 -17.57 6.34
CA LEU A 279 -3.77 -17.76 6.18
C LEU A 279 -3.51 -19.21 5.78
N ASP A 280 -2.85 -19.42 4.65
CA ASP A 280 -2.46 -20.75 4.19
C ASP A 280 -1.07 -21.19 4.69
N ASP A 281 -0.72 -22.45 4.41
CA ASP A 281 0.56 -23.10 4.76
C ASP A 281 1.78 -22.53 4.02
N SER A 282 1.53 -21.79 2.94
CA SER A 282 2.52 -21.07 2.16
C SER A 282 2.70 -19.64 2.65
N ASP A 283 2.08 -19.29 3.77
CA ASP A 283 2.08 -17.97 4.38
C ASP A 283 1.40 -16.87 3.54
N ASN A 284 0.46 -17.24 2.69
CA ASN A 284 -0.34 -16.27 1.97
C ASN A 284 -1.54 -15.88 2.82
N MET A 285 -1.61 -14.59 3.17
CA MET A 285 -2.79 -13.99 3.79
C MET A 285 -3.77 -13.58 2.70
N VAL A 286 -4.94 -14.21 2.70
CA VAL A 286 -6.05 -13.90 1.82
C VAL A 286 -7.14 -13.20 2.63
N GLN A 287 -7.48 -11.98 2.23
CA GLN A 287 -8.60 -11.24 2.77
C GLN A 287 -9.63 -11.00 1.67
N THR A 288 -10.87 -11.42 1.92
CA THR A 288 -11.98 -11.20 1.00
C THR A 288 -12.78 -9.96 1.38
N ALA A 289 -13.42 -9.32 0.39
CA ALA A 289 -14.21 -8.11 0.63
C ALA A 289 -15.58 -8.45 1.27
N PRO A 290 -16.19 -7.54 2.06
CA PRO A 290 -17.53 -7.76 2.62
C PRO A 290 -18.67 -7.55 1.60
N ILE A 291 -18.37 -6.96 0.44
CA ILE A 291 -19.31 -6.79 -0.67
C ILE A 291 -18.67 -7.09 -2.02
N ALA A 292 -19.52 -7.34 -3.01
CA ALA A 292 -19.22 -7.30 -4.43
C ALA A 292 -20.16 -6.33 -5.16
N VAL A 293 -19.78 -5.94 -6.37
CA VAL A 293 -20.61 -5.10 -7.25
C VAL A 293 -20.99 -5.86 -8.52
N MET A 294 -22.21 -5.70 -9.00
CA MET A 294 -22.66 -6.13 -10.34
C MET A 294 -23.16 -4.91 -11.11
N ILE A 295 -22.94 -4.88 -12.42
CA ILE A 295 -23.46 -3.80 -13.28
C ILE A 295 -24.97 -3.97 -13.41
N ASP A 296 -25.69 -2.88 -13.16
CA ASP A 296 -27.14 -2.78 -13.25
C ASP A 296 -27.43 -1.37 -13.80
N SER A 297 -27.48 -1.26 -15.12
CA SER A 297 -27.34 0.00 -15.85
C SER A 297 -28.55 0.94 -15.66
N ASP A 298 -29.76 0.42 -15.48
CA ASP A 298 -30.95 1.23 -15.19
C ASP A 298 -31.28 1.34 -13.69
N GLY A 299 -30.66 0.51 -12.86
CA GLY A 299 -30.73 0.60 -11.41
C GLY A 299 -32.03 0.04 -10.83
N ASP A 300 -32.65 -0.93 -11.49
CA ASP A 300 -33.91 -1.53 -11.06
C ASP A 300 -33.74 -2.73 -10.12
N GLY A 301 -32.50 -3.17 -9.90
CA GLY A 301 -32.13 -4.28 -9.04
C GLY A 301 -31.92 -5.61 -9.78
N LEU A 302 -32.04 -5.66 -11.11
CA LEU A 302 -31.65 -6.75 -11.98
C LEU A 302 -30.34 -6.40 -12.68
N SER A 303 -29.38 -7.32 -12.75
CA SER A 303 -28.10 -7.02 -13.40
C SER A 303 -28.19 -7.14 -14.92
N ASP A 304 -27.41 -6.35 -15.67
CA ASP A 304 -27.40 -6.34 -17.14
C ASP A 304 -27.22 -7.75 -17.76
N ASP A 305 -26.41 -8.58 -17.11
CA ASP A 305 -26.11 -9.95 -17.53
C ASP A 305 -27.23 -10.95 -17.20
N THR A 306 -28.05 -10.65 -16.20
CA THR A 306 -29.28 -11.38 -15.89
C THR A 306 -30.36 -10.99 -16.89
N GLU A 307 -30.55 -9.70 -17.11
CA GLU A 307 -31.53 -9.17 -18.06
C GLU A 307 -31.36 -9.71 -19.49
N LYS A 308 -30.13 -9.67 -20.00
CA LYS A 308 -29.80 -10.28 -21.31
C LYS A 308 -30.18 -11.75 -21.41
N ARG A 309 -30.17 -12.48 -20.29
CA ARG A 309 -30.48 -13.92 -20.25
C ARG A 309 -31.98 -14.18 -20.22
N PHE A 310 -32.74 -13.30 -19.55
CA PHE A 310 -34.21 -13.35 -19.47
C PHE A 310 -34.90 -12.55 -20.59
N ASN A 311 -34.13 -12.01 -21.54
CA ASN A 311 -34.60 -11.23 -22.70
C ASN A 311 -35.29 -9.91 -22.33
N THR A 312 -34.85 -9.27 -21.25
CA THR A 312 -35.24 -7.90 -20.87
C THR A 312 -34.18 -6.90 -21.36
N ASN A 313 -34.41 -5.60 -21.14
CA ASN A 313 -33.57 -4.53 -21.67
C ASN A 313 -32.77 -3.83 -20.56
N PRO A 314 -31.42 -3.96 -20.55
CA PRO A 314 -30.54 -3.38 -19.51
C PRO A 314 -30.55 -1.88 -19.28
N PHE A 315 -31.32 -1.14 -20.06
CA PHE A 315 -31.41 0.31 -19.96
C PHE A 315 -32.86 0.76 -19.76
N ASN A 316 -33.74 -0.15 -19.33
CA ASN A 316 -35.15 0.09 -19.14
C ASN A 316 -35.71 -0.78 -18.01
N SER A 317 -35.91 -0.14 -16.86
CA SER A 317 -36.31 -0.77 -15.60
C SER A 317 -37.60 -1.59 -15.62
N ASP A 318 -38.42 -1.46 -16.66
CA ASP A 318 -39.73 -2.09 -16.84
C ASP A 318 -39.86 -2.43 -18.34
N SER A 319 -39.37 -3.60 -18.70
CA SER A 319 -39.16 -4.01 -20.09
C SER A 319 -40.45 -4.26 -20.85
N ASP A 320 -41.50 -4.73 -20.17
CA ASP A 320 -42.80 -5.01 -20.79
C ASP A 320 -43.82 -3.86 -20.62
N GLY A 321 -43.52 -2.88 -19.76
CA GLY A 321 -44.26 -1.65 -19.57
C GLY A 321 -45.54 -1.82 -18.75
N ASP A 322 -45.62 -2.86 -17.91
CA ASP A 322 -46.80 -3.18 -17.12
C ASP A 322 -46.87 -2.41 -15.78
N GLY A 323 -45.79 -1.73 -15.42
CA GLY A 323 -45.66 -0.88 -14.23
C GLY A 323 -44.95 -1.53 -13.04
N TYR A 324 -44.45 -2.76 -13.17
CA TYR A 324 -43.51 -3.38 -12.23
C TYR A 324 -42.10 -3.37 -12.83
N SER A 325 -41.06 -3.31 -11.99
CA SER A 325 -39.70 -3.38 -12.52
C SER A 325 -39.26 -4.81 -12.78
N ASP A 326 -38.38 -5.02 -13.76
CA ASP A 326 -37.88 -6.34 -14.14
C ASP A 326 -37.23 -7.02 -12.91
N GLY A 327 -36.48 -6.26 -12.12
CA GLY A 327 -35.89 -6.71 -10.85
C GLY A 327 -36.92 -7.13 -9.79
N ASP A 328 -38.01 -6.38 -9.61
CA ASP A 328 -39.07 -6.73 -8.65
C ASP A 328 -39.85 -7.97 -9.11
N GLU A 329 -40.11 -8.08 -10.41
CA GLU A 329 -40.78 -9.25 -10.97
C GLU A 329 -39.96 -10.52 -10.79
N MET A 330 -38.67 -10.48 -11.13
CA MET A 330 -37.75 -11.61 -10.96
C MET A 330 -37.66 -12.06 -9.49
N LYS A 331 -37.59 -11.10 -8.56
CA LYS A 331 -37.58 -11.37 -7.12
C LYS A 331 -38.88 -12.04 -6.65
N ASN A 332 -40.01 -11.70 -7.26
CA ASN A 332 -41.32 -12.23 -6.93
C ASN A 332 -41.78 -13.39 -7.84
N GLN A 333 -40.89 -13.91 -8.70
CA GLN A 333 -41.15 -15.03 -9.63
C GLN A 333 -42.23 -14.72 -10.69
N TYR A 334 -42.33 -13.45 -11.12
CA TYR A 334 -43.09 -13.00 -12.28
C TYR A 334 -42.20 -12.90 -13.52
N ASN A 335 -42.82 -12.83 -14.70
CA ASN A 335 -42.12 -12.77 -15.97
C ASN A 335 -41.77 -11.32 -16.33
N PRO A 336 -40.49 -10.92 -16.32
CA PRO A 336 -40.10 -9.52 -16.55
C PRO A 336 -40.26 -9.05 -18.01
N SER A 337 -40.68 -9.93 -18.91
CA SER A 337 -40.81 -9.64 -20.35
C SER A 337 -42.23 -9.81 -20.86
N GLY A 338 -43.21 -9.96 -19.96
CA GLY A 338 -44.62 -10.09 -20.30
C GLY A 338 -45.46 -10.68 -19.18
N GLU A 339 -46.76 -10.83 -19.42
CA GLU A 339 -47.70 -11.26 -18.38
C GLU A 339 -47.40 -12.65 -17.76
N GLY A 340 -47.59 -12.75 -16.44
CA GLY A 340 -47.75 -14.03 -15.72
C GLY A 340 -46.55 -14.44 -14.87
N ALA A 341 -46.53 -15.71 -14.46
CA ALA A 341 -45.44 -16.26 -13.66
C ALA A 341 -44.22 -16.54 -14.53
N LEU A 342 -43.02 -16.44 -13.94
CA LEU A 342 -41.77 -16.78 -14.61
C LEU A 342 -41.79 -18.26 -15.06
N ILE A 343 -41.76 -18.47 -16.38
CA ILE A 343 -41.85 -19.82 -16.99
C ILE A 343 -40.46 -20.47 -17.08
N GLU A 344 -39.41 -19.66 -17.21
CA GLU A 344 -38.03 -20.14 -17.23
C GLU A 344 -37.50 -20.31 -15.80
N ASN A 345 -36.93 -21.46 -15.48
CA ASN A 345 -36.30 -21.65 -14.17
C ASN A 345 -35.05 -20.77 -14.08
N MET A 346 -34.96 -19.99 -13.00
CA MET A 346 -33.73 -19.28 -12.64
C MET A 346 -32.56 -20.27 -12.48
N PHE A 347 -31.37 -19.85 -12.91
CA PHE A 347 -30.17 -20.58 -12.56
C PHE A 347 -29.88 -20.40 -11.05
N PRO A 348 -29.16 -21.33 -10.40
CA PRO A 348 -28.93 -21.26 -8.96
C PRO A 348 -28.38 -19.90 -8.49
N ILE A 349 -27.41 -19.33 -9.22
CA ILE A 349 -26.86 -18.01 -8.86
C ILE A 349 -27.89 -16.88 -8.99
N ASP A 350 -28.76 -16.92 -10.00
CA ASP A 350 -29.80 -15.88 -10.18
C ASP A 350 -30.79 -15.92 -9.02
N GLU A 351 -31.18 -17.12 -8.57
CA GLU A 351 -32.04 -17.30 -7.41
C GLU A 351 -31.37 -16.73 -6.14
N ALA A 352 -30.09 -17.01 -5.94
CA ALA A 352 -29.33 -16.49 -4.80
C ALA A 352 -29.28 -14.95 -4.81
N ILE A 353 -29.00 -14.34 -5.97
CA ILE A 353 -28.91 -12.88 -6.13
C ILE A 353 -30.29 -12.22 -5.98
N ALA A 354 -31.33 -12.78 -6.60
CA ALA A 354 -32.70 -12.25 -6.49
C ALA A 354 -33.23 -12.29 -5.05
N GLN A 355 -32.82 -13.30 -4.28
CA GLN A 355 -33.16 -13.42 -2.86
C GLN A 355 -32.17 -12.71 -1.92
N ASN A 356 -31.23 -11.92 -2.45
CA ASN A 356 -30.21 -11.19 -1.70
C ASN A 356 -29.43 -12.08 -0.71
N LYS A 357 -29.10 -13.31 -1.14
CA LYS A 357 -28.24 -14.21 -0.36
C LYS A 357 -26.81 -13.67 -0.33
N THR A 358 -26.13 -13.90 0.79
CA THR A 358 -24.70 -13.62 0.90
C THR A 358 -23.93 -14.60 0.00
N LEU A 359 -23.10 -14.08 -0.90
CA LEU A 359 -22.31 -14.92 -1.80
C LEU A 359 -20.99 -15.33 -1.16
N GLY A 360 -20.62 -16.60 -1.30
CA GLY A 360 -19.27 -17.07 -0.98
C GLY A 360 -18.24 -16.52 -1.97
N GLN A 361 -16.95 -16.63 -1.65
CA GLN A 361 -15.90 -16.04 -2.49
C GLN A 361 -14.83 -17.05 -2.91
N PRO A 362 -14.51 -17.18 -4.22
CA PRO A 362 -13.59 -18.21 -4.73
C PRO A 362 -12.15 -18.09 -4.22
N LYS A 363 -11.74 -16.93 -3.71
CA LYS A 363 -10.45 -16.76 -3.03
C LYS A 363 -10.29 -17.68 -1.82
N THR A 364 -11.38 -18.03 -1.13
CA THR A 364 -11.34 -18.84 0.10
C THR A 364 -12.21 -20.09 0.04
N ASP A 365 -13.28 -20.07 -0.75
CA ASP A 365 -14.28 -21.12 -0.86
C ASP A 365 -14.15 -21.93 -2.16
N GLY A 366 -14.92 -23.02 -2.24
CA GLY A 366 -15.05 -23.88 -3.41
C GLY A 366 -13.84 -24.79 -3.68
N GLU A 367 -14.12 -25.92 -4.33
CA GLU A 367 -13.09 -26.84 -4.80
C GLU A 367 -12.67 -26.49 -6.22
N GLU A 368 -11.36 -26.58 -6.51
CA GLU A 368 -10.87 -26.38 -7.88
C GLU A 368 -11.39 -27.49 -8.80
N ALA A 369 -12.00 -27.11 -9.92
CA ALA A 369 -12.55 -28.04 -10.89
C ALA A 369 -11.85 -27.94 -12.24
N GLU A 370 -11.39 -29.07 -12.79
CA GLU A 370 -10.67 -29.10 -14.08
C GLU A 370 -11.52 -28.67 -15.28
N TYR A 371 -12.83 -28.87 -15.23
CA TYR A 371 -13.75 -28.49 -16.31
C TYR A 371 -14.05 -26.98 -16.32
N LEU A 372 -13.71 -26.26 -15.25
CA LEU A 372 -14.02 -24.85 -15.07
C LEU A 372 -12.76 -24.01 -15.24
N VAL A 373 -12.67 -23.28 -16.35
CA VAL A 373 -11.44 -22.63 -16.78
C VAL A 373 -11.71 -21.21 -17.27
N VAL A 374 -10.91 -20.25 -16.80
CA VAL A 374 -10.76 -18.96 -17.47
C VAL A 374 -9.62 -19.07 -18.47
N LYS A 375 -9.92 -18.91 -19.77
CA LYS A 375 -8.95 -19.10 -20.86
C LYS A 375 -8.21 -17.82 -21.22
N ALA A 376 -8.91 -16.70 -21.33
CA ALA A 376 -8.32 -15.47 -21.83
C ALA A 376 -9.02 -14.23 -21.30
N VAL A 377 -8.21 -13.18 -21.11
CA VAL A 377 -8.63 -11.79 -20.91
C VAL A 377 -8.07 -10.98 -22.07
N ILE A 378 -8.94 -10.37 -22.87
CA ILE A 378 -8.55 -9.59 -24.05
C ILE A 378 -8.94 -8.13 -23.84
N ASN A 379 -7.97 -7.24 -23.84
CA ASN A 379 -8.23 -5.80 -23.76
C ASN A 379 -8.69 -5.26 -25.12
N LYS A 380 -9.90 -4.67 -25.17
CA LYS A 380 -10.49 -4.09 -26.38
C LYS A 380 -9.95 -2.70 -26.72
N SER A 381 -9.17 -2.06 -25.85
CA SER A 381 -8.61 -0.72 -26.05
C SER A 381 -7.56 -0.62 -27.17
N ASN A 382 -7.15 -1.74 -27.76
CA ASN A 382 -6.18 -1.79 -28.88
C ASN A 382 -6.86 -1.96 -30.26
N GLY A 383 -8.19 -2.08 -30.32
CA GLY A 383 -8.97 -2.15 -31.56
C GLY A 383 -9.37 -0.77 -32.07
N GLN A 384 -9.61 -0.64 -33.38
CA GLN A 384 -9.99 0.59 -34.09
C GLN A 384 -11.41 1.14 -33.75
N GLY A 385 -11.93 0.90 -32.55
CA GLY A 385 -13.19 1.44 -32.04
C GLY A 385 -13.01 2.05 -30.67
N GLU A 386 -13.78 3.09 -30.35
CA GLU A 386 -13.73 3.86 -29.10
C GLU A 386 -14.23 3.08 -27.84
N GLY A 387 -13.88 1.80 -27.71
CA GLY A 387 -14.26 0.96 -26.57
C GLY A 387 -13.11 0.71 -25.61
N LYS A 388 -13.13 1.36 -24.43
CA LYS A 388 -12.32 0.93 -23.29
C LYS A 388 -13.04 -0.22 -22.58
N GLY A 389 -12.57 -1.46 -22.72
CA GLY A 389 -13.25 -2.63 -22.17
C GLY A 389 -12.45 -3.93 -22.28
N TYR A 390 -13.01 -5.04 -21.79
CA TYR A 390 -12.36 -6.34 -21.71
C TYR A 390 -13.29 -7.47 -22.13
N ASP A 391 -12.77 -8.44 -22.89
CA ASP A 391 -13.45 -9.71 -23.13
C ASP A 391 -12.83 -10.79 -22.25
N PHE A 392 -13.66 -11.45 -21.45
CA PHE A 392 -13.30 -12.64 -20.71
C PHE A 392 -13.88 -13.85 -21.43
N SER A 393 -13.12 -14.94 -21.49
CA SER A 393 -13.60 -16.18 -22.09
C SER A 393 -13.04 -17.40 -21.38
N GLY A 394 -13.75 -18.51 -21.48
CA GLY A 394 -13.36 -19.74 -20.80
C GLY A 394 -14.19 -20.95 -21.16
N GLN A 395 -14.11 -21.97 -20.31
CA GLN A 395 -14.87 -23.22 -20.42
C GLN A 395 -15.55 -23.61 -19.12
N ALA A 396 -16.67 -24.31 -19.26
CA ALA A 396 -17.46 -24.89 -18.18
C ALA A 396 -18.43 -25.95 -18.74
N GLU A 397 -19.31 -26.47 -17.89
CA GLU A 397 -20.33 -27.45 -18.30
C GLU A 397 -21.32 -26.83 -19.32
N PRO A 398 -21.53 -27.46 -20.50
CA PRO A 398 -22.43 -26.93 -21.52
C PRO A 398 -23.85 -26.66 -21.00
N GLY A 399 -24.43 -25.51 -21.37
CA GLY A 399 -25.78 -25.11 -20.95
C GLY A 399 -25.92 -24.64 -19.50
N SER A 400 -24.83 -24.62 -18.73
CA SER A 400 -24.81 -24.03 -17.38
C SER A 400 -24.63 -22.50 -17.42
N VAL A 401 -24.61 -21.87 -16.24
CA VAL A 401 -24.19 -20.48 -16.04
C VAL A 401 -23.00 -20.47 -15.08
N VAL A 402 -21.98 -19.69 -15.42
CA VAL A 402 -20.83 -19.44 -14.55
C VAL A 402 -20.90 -18.02 -13.99
N THR A 403 -20.49 -17.88 -12.73
CA THR A 403 -20.26 -16.59 -12.09
C THR A 403 -18.79 -16.23 -12.24
N LEU A 404 -18.50 -15.06 -12.76
CA LEU A 404 -17.17 -14.48 -12.87
C LEU A 404 -16.94 -13.56 -11.68
N TYR A 405 -15.82 -13.74 -10.99
CA TYR A 405 -15.34 -12.82 -9.95
C TYR A 405 -14.07 -12.17 -10.46
N VAL A 406 -14.10 -10.87 -10.74
CA VAL A 406 -12.94 -10.07 -11.15
C VAL A 406 -12.50 -9.21 -9.97
N TYR A 407 -11.40 -9.60 -9.34
CA TYR A 407 -10.83 -8.95 -8.17
C TYR A 407 -9.85 -7.86 -8.57
N SER A 408 -10.20 -6.62 -8.23
CA SER A 408 -9.25 -5.56 -7.86
C SER A 408 -9.07 -5.63 -6.33
N ASP A 409 -9.51 -4.61 -5.58
CA ASP A 409 -9.78 -4.69 -4.15
C ASP A 409 -11.24 -5.12 -3.87
N LEU A 410 -12.22 -4.44 -4.47
CA LEU A 410 -13.61 -4.91 -4.50
C LEU A 410 -13.85 -5.82 -5.70
N PRO A 411 -14.47 -6.98 -5.52
CA PRO A 411 -14.83 -7.87 -6.62
C PRO A 411 -15.97 -7.30 -7.46
N LEU A 412 -15.75 -7.26 -8.77
CA LEU A 412 -16.82 -7.20 -9.76
C LEU A 412 -17.33 -8.63 -9.99
N VAL A 413 -18.64 -8.81 -9.84
CA VAL A 413 -19.35 -10.04 -10.15
C VAL A 413 -20.10 -9.86 -11.46
N ALA A 414 -20.06 -10.90 -12.29
CA ALA A 414 -20.83 -11.00 -13.51
C ALA A 414 -21.22 -12.47 -13.73
N THR A 415 -22.21 -12.75 -14.55
CA THR A 415 -22.55 -14.12 -14.94
C THR A 415 -22.55 -14.30 -16.45
N ALA A 416 -22.20 -15.50 -16.90
CA ALA A 416 -22.11 -15.84 -18.32
C ALA A 416 -22.74 -17.21 -18.59
N LYS A 417 -23.59 -17.27 -19.61
CA LYS A 417 -24.18 -18.52 -20.10
C LYS A 417 -23.14 -19.30 -20.88
N VAL A 418 -23.07 -20.60 -20.62
CA VAL A 418 -22.18 -21.52 -21.31
C VAL A 418 -22.88 -22.10 -22.53
N ASP A 419 -22.24 -22.01 -23.69
CA ASP A 419 -22.77 -22.54 -24.94
C ASP A 419 -22.81 -24.07 -24.98
N GLU A 420 -23.41 -24.63 -26.03
CA GLU A 420 -23.54 -26.08 -26.24
C GLU A 420 -22.20 -26.80 -26.38
N TYR A 421 -21.12 -26.07 -26.63
CA TYR A 421 -19.75 -26.58 -26.78
C TYR A 421 -18.93 -26.40 -25.50
N GLY A 422 -19.54 -25.91 -24.42
CA GLY A 422 -18.89 -25.70 -23.12
C GLY A 422 -18.04 -24.44 -23.05
N ASN A 423 -18.20 -23.48 -23.97
CA ASN A 423 -17.48 -22.21 -23.93
C ASN A 423 -18.39 -21.09 -23.41
N TRP A 424 -17.82 -20.16 -22.67
CA TRP A 424 -18.49 -18.94 -22.25
C TRP A 424 -17.65 -17.72 -22.63
N GLN A 425 -18.34 -16.61 -22.85
CA GLN A 425 -17.73 -15.31 -23.12
C GLN A 425 -18.51 -14.24 -22.36
N TYR A 426 -17.78 -13.24 -21.86
CA TYR A 426 -18.34 -12.07 -21.23
C TYR A 426 -17.63 -10.83 -21.75
N GLU A 427 -18.41 -9.85 -22.20
CA GLU A 427 -17.91 -8.56 -22.65
C GLU A 427 -18.16 -7.51 -21.56
N LEU A 428 -17.07 -7.01 -20.99
CA LEU A 428 -17.07 -5.86 -20.10
C LEU A 428 -16.83 -4.58 -20.91
N SER A 429 -17.87 -3.78 -21.08
CA SER A 429 -17.80 -2.53 -21.85
C SER A 429 -17.14 -1.36 -21.10
N HIS A 430 -16.51 -1.62 -19.95
CA HIS A 430 -15.99 -0.59 -19.04
C HIS A 430 -14.52 -0.83 -18.72
N SER A 431 -13.77 0.26 -18.54
CA SER A 431 -12.39 0.18 -18.10
C SER A 431 -12.31 -0.11 -16.60
N LEU A 432 -11.50 -1.10 -16.28
CA LEU A 432 -11.05 -1.38 -14.92
C LEU A 432 -9.90 -0.44 -14.50
N ASN A 433 -9.67 -0.34 -13.19
CA ASN A 433 -8.54 0.41 -12.63
C ASN A 433 -7.18 -0.13 -13.06
N GLU A 434 -6.15 0.72 -13.02
CA GLU A 434 -4.77 0.28 -13.22
C GLU A 434 -4.32 -0.60 -12.06
N GLY A 435 -3.49 -1.59 -12.34
CA GLY A 435 -2.96 -2.49 -11.33
C GLY A 435 -3.09 -3.96 -11.68
N GLU A 436 -2.89 -4.80 -10.67
CA GLU A 436 -3.06 -6.24 -10.74
C GLU A 436 -4.53 -6.61 -10.51
N HIS A 437 -5.01 -7.55 -11.31
CA HIS A 437 -6.35 -8.09 -11.25
C HIS A 437 -6.29 -9.61 -11.31
N GLU A 438 -7.27 -10.25 -10.70
CA GLU A 438 -7.42 -11.69 -10.68
C GLU A 438 -8.85 -12.07 -11.03
N ILE A 439 -9.04 -13.01 -11.96
CA ILE A 439 -10.37 -13.50 -12.34
C ILE A 439 -10.53 -15.00 -12.02
N TYR A 440 -11.71 -15.33 -11.48
CA TYR A 440 -12.19 -16.70 -11.31
C TYR A 440 -13.47 -16.92 -12.10
N ALA A 441 -13.66 -18.12 -12.62
CA ALA A 441 -14.97 -18.65 -12.98
C ALA A 441 -15.46 -19.59 -11.87
N VAL A 442 -16.73 -19.50 -11.52
CA VAL A 442 -17.31 -20.13 -10.34
C VAL A 442 -18.67 -20.73 -10.67
N VAL A 443 -18.98 -21.85 -10.04
CA VAL A 443 -20.34 -22.40 -9.97
C VAL A 443 -20.83 -22.22 -8.54
N ASN A 444 -21.93 -21.47 -8.39
CA ASN A 444 -22.62 -21.26 -7.13
C ASN A 444 -23.85 -22.17 -7.03
N ASP A 445 -24.23 -22.54 -5.81
CA ASP A 445 -25.57 -23.07 -5.55
C ASP A 445 -26.59 -21.95 -5.33
N ASN A 446 -27.86 -22.31 -5.11
CA ASN A 446 -28.94 -21.35 -4.91
C ASN A 446 -28.95 -20.66 -3.56
N THR A 447 -28.00 -21.01 -2.68
CA THR A 447 -27.75 -20.28 -1.43
C THR A 447 -26.67 -19.22 -1.60
N GLY A 448 -26.02 -19.16 -2.78
CA GLY A 448 -24.90 -18.25 -3.06
C GLY A 448 -23.53 -18.85 -2.73
N LYS A 449 -23.49 -20.08 -2.20
CA LYS A 449 -22.22 -20.73 -1.82
C LYS A 449 -21.44 -21.14 -3.07
N VAL A 450 -20.13 -20.94 -3.03
CA VAL A 450 -19.19 -21.40 -4.07
C VAL A 450 -19.04 -22.91 -3.95
N VAL A 451 -19.53 -23.65 -4.96
CA VAL A 451 -19.44 -25.11 -5.02
C VAL A 451 -18.13 -25.52 -5.70
N SER A 452 -17.83 -24.92 -6.84
CA SER A 452 -16.61 -25.19 -7.61
C SER A 452 -16.04 -23.90 -8.17
N LYS A 453 -14.71 -23.85 -8.34
CA LYS A 453 -14.00 -22.70 -8.89
C LYS A 453 -12.95 -23.12 -9.91
N SER A 454 -12.61 -22.20 -10.80
CA SER A 454 -11.43 -22.31 -11.65
C SER A 454 -10.16 -22.02 -10.84
N LYS A 455 -9.01 -22.34 -11.45
CA LYS A 455 -7.77 -21.66 -11.08
C LYS A 455 -7.88 -20.16 -11.38
N PRO A 456 -7.24 -19.30 -10.58
CA PRO A 456 -7.20 -17.87 -10.89
C PRO A 456 -6.42 -17.62 -12.17
N LEU A 457 -6.88 -16.64 -12.95
CA LEU A 457 -6.09 -16.05 -14.01
C LEU A 457 -5.75 -14.60 -13.63
N ASN A 458 -4.45 -14.34 -13.42
CA ASN A 458 -3.95 -13.02 -13.09
C ASN A 458 -3.69 -12.22 -14.36
N PHE A 459 -4.04 -10.93 -14.35
CA PHE A 459 -3.76 -10.01 -15.45
C PHE A 459 -3.43 -8.62 -14.92
N PHE A 460 -2.67 -7.85 -15.69
CA PHE A 460 -2.21 -6.52 -15.30
C PHE A 460 -2.74 -5.46 -16.27
N ILE A 461 -3.25 -4.36 -15.72
CA ILE A 461 -3.77 -3.24 -16.50
C ILE A 461 -2.85 -2.04 -16.32
N LYS A 462 -2.27 -1.58 -17.43
CA LYS A 462 -1.44 -0.37 -17.49
C LYS A 462 -2.07 0.63 -18.44
N GLU A 463 -2.39 1.83 -17.98
CA GLU A 463 -2.67 2.91 -18.92
C GLU A 463 -1.37 3.35 -19.60
N ALA A 464 -1.41 3.43 -20.92
CA ALA A 464 -0.38 4.14 -21.67
C ALA A 464 -0.54 5.64 -21.41
N LYS A 465 -0.01 6.15 -20.30
CA LYS A 465 0.23 7.60 -20.18
C LYS A 465 1.24 7.98 -21.25
N ALA A 466 0.78 8.68 -22.29
CA ALA A 466 1.67 9.38 -23.20
C ALA A 466 2.37 10.48 -22.41
N VAL A 467 3.56 10.20 -21.88
CA VAL A 467 4.39 11.22 -21.25
C VAL A 467 4.81 12.19 -22.35
N SER A 468 4.32 13.42 -22.29
CA SER A 468 4.76 14.45 -23.21
C SER A 468 6.14 14.92 -22.79
N VAL A 469 6.97 15.38 -23.74
CA VAL A 469 8.29 15.96 -23.41
C VAL A 469 8.14 17.15 -22.45
N GLN A 470 6.99 17.83 -22.46
CA GLN A 470 6.64 18.88 -21.50
C GLN A 470 6.58 18.39 -20.04
N ASP A 471 6.19 17.14 -19.79
CA ASP A 471 6.12 16.57 -18.44
C ASP A 471 7.50 16.28 -17.84
N PHE A 472 8.52 16.08 -18.68
CA PHE A 472 9.92 16.00 -18.24
C PHE A 472 10.56 17.38 -18.01
N VAL A 473 10.11 18.41 -18.74
CA VAL A 473 10.66 19.77 -18.63
C VAL A 473 10.13 20.50 -17.40
N SER A 474 8.93 20.17 -16.91
CA SER A 474 8.33 20.78 -15.71
C SER A 474 8.97 20.35 -14.39
N ILE A 475 9.69 19.22 -14.35
CA ILE A 475 10.41 18.74 -13.16
C ILE A 475 11.75 19.50 -12.96
N ALA A 476 12.22 20.25 -13.97
CA ALA A 476 13.43 21.06 -13.92
C ALA A 476 13.17 22.57 -13.82
N ALA A 477 11.95 23.00 -13.50
CA ALA A 477 11.70 24.39 -13.13
C ALA A 477 11.94 24.57 -11.62
N PRO A 478 12.80 25.52 -11.19
CA PRO A 478 12.88 25.85 -9.76
C PRO A 478 11.49 26.29 -9.29
N ALA A 479 11.10 25.81 -8.11
CA ALA A 479 9.85 26.13 -7.43
C ALA A 479 9.49 27.59 -7.67
N ALA A 480 8.46 27.82 -8.49
CA ALA A 480 7.87 29.14 -8.61
C ALA A 480 7.45 29.53 -7.19
N ALA A 481 8.12 30.54 -6.64
CA ALA A 481 7.81 31.11 -5.36
C ALA A 481 6.29 31.31 -5.29
N ARG A 482 5.65 30.83 -4.21
CA ARG A 482 4.26 31.18 -3.87
C ARG A 482 4.16 32.71 -3.82
N GLN A 483 3.87 33.34 -4.95
CA GLN A 483 3.50 34.73 -5.00
C GLN A 483 2.03 34.80 -4.60
N SER A 484 1.82 35.36 -3.40
CA SER A 484 0.52 35.78 -2.88
C SER A 484 -0.37 36.34 -3.99
N GLU A 485 -1.49 35.67 -4.27
CA GLU A 485 -2.58 36.15 -5.15
C GLU A 485 -3.01 37.60 -4.84
N SER A 486 -2.74 38.09 -3.63
CA SER A 486 -3.08 39.44 -3.19
C SER A 486 -2.23 40.53 -3.88
N MET A 487 -0.98 40.25 -4.23
CA MET A 487 -0.10 41.25 -4.88
C MET A 487 -0.51 41.50 -6.34
N ILE A 488 -0.90 40.46 -7.08
CA ILE A 488 -1.33 40.58 -8.48
C ILE A 488 -2.62 41.42 -8.58
N LYS A 489 -3.59 41.22 -7.67
CA LYS A 489 -4.82 42.03 -7.62
C LYS A 489 -4.49 43.51 -7.35
N TYR A 490 -3.50 43.79 -6.51
CA TYR A 490 -3.08 45.17 -6.20
C TYR A 490 -2.40 45.86 -7.40
N TYR A 491 -1.52 45.15 -8.11
CA TYR A 491 -0.88 45.70 -9.32
C TYR A 491 -1.85 45.93 -10.48
N MET A 492 -2.83 45.05 -10.66
CA MET A 492 -3.88 45.23 -11.67
C MET A 492 -4.77 46.45 -11.35
N ALA A 493 -5.07 46.69 -10.08
CA ALA A 493 -5.82 47.88 -9.65
C ALA A 493 -5.03 49.19 -9.87
N ILE A 494 -3.72 49.19 -9.61
CA ILE A 494 -2.84 50.34 -9.88
C ILE A 494 -2.72 50.60 -11.39
N ALA A 495 -2.58 49.55 -12.20
CA ALA A 495 -2.50 49.70 -13.65
C ALA A 495 -3.81 50.26 -14.24
N ALA A 496 -4.96 49.78 -13.78
CA ALA A 496 -6.26 50.29 -14.19
C ALA A 496 -6.46 51.76 -13.80
N SER A 497 -6.04 52.17 -12.59
CA SER A 497 -6.12 53.56 -12.15
C SER A 497 -5.17 54.49 -12.92
N MET A 498 -3.94 54.05 -13.25
CA MET A 498 -3.05 54.83 -14.13
C MET A 498 -3.63 54.99 -15.54
N MET A 499 -4.28 53.97 -16.09
CA MET A 499 -4.90 54.04 -17.42
C MET A 499 -6.06 55.05 -17.44
N ILE A 500 -6.90 55.04 -16.40
CA ILE A 500 -8.02 56.00 -16.27
C ILE A 500 -7.49 57.43 -16.13
N ILE A 501 -6.44 57.66 -15.33
CA ILE A 501 -5.80 58.98 -15.19
C ILE A 501 -5.20 59.44 -16.52
N GLY A 502 -4.54 58.53 -17.26
CA GLY A 502 -3.99 58.83 -18.59
C GLY A 502 -5.06 59.25 -19.59
N ILE A 503 -6.20 58.56 -19.62
CA ILE A 503 -7.34 58.90 -20.48
C ILE A 503 -7.94 60.25 -20.08
N ALA A 504 -8.10 60.51 -18.78
CA ALA A 504 -8.61 61.79 -18.29
C ALA A 504 -7.69 62.97 -18.67
N LEU A 505 -6.37 62.79 -18.55
CA LEU A 505 -5.38 63.80 -18.96
C LEU A 505 -5.39 64.01 -20.49
N PHE A 506 -5.55 62.95 -21.27
CA PHE A 506 -5.66 63.05 -22.73
C PHE A 506 -6.93 63.79 -23.17
N ILE A 507 -8.06 63.55 -22.50
CA ILE A 507 -9.31 64.27 -22.73
C ILE A 507 -9.13 65.74 -22.34
N ALA A 508 -8.57 66.03 -21.16
CA ALA A 508 -8.32 67.39 -20.70
C ALA A 508 -7.38 68.17 -21.64
N PHE A 509 -6.31 67.52 -22.12
CA PHE A 509 -5.39 68.08 -23.11
C PHE A 509 -6.09 68.43 -24.42
N ASN A 510 -6.95 67.53 -24.94
CA ASN A 510 -7.72 67.81 -26.15
C ASN A 510 -8.77 68.91 -25.96
N ILE A 511 -9.36 69.04 -24.78
CA ILE A 511 -10.27 70.15 -24.45
C ILE A 511 -9.51 71.48 -24.39
N GLN A 512 -8.33 71.51 -23.75
CA GLN A 512 -7.48 72.71 -23.73
C GLN A 512 -7.01 73.11 -25.13
N ARG A 513 -6.63 72.14 -25.95
CA ARG A 513 -6.22 72.36 -27.34
C ARG A 513 -7.35 72.93 -28.20
N LYS A 514 -8.60 72.49 -27.98
CA LYS A 514 -9.79 73.07 -28.64
C LYS A 514 -10.08 74.50 -28.18
N LYS A 515 -9.87 74.82 -26.90
CA LYS A 515 -10.03 76.20 -26.39
C LYS A 515 -8.99 77.17 -26.97
N HIS A 516 -7.78 76.72 -27.24
CA HIS A 516 -6.73 77.52 -27.88
C HIS A 516 -6.89 77.73 -29.40
N PHE A 517 -7.87 77.07 -30.02
CA PHE A 517 -8.17 77.21 -31.45
C PHE A 517 -9.41 78.10 -31.71
N ILE A 518 -10.10 78.53 -30.64
CA ILE A 518 -11.34 79.34 -30.70
C ILE A 518 -11.17 80.69 -29.96
N ALA A 519 -9.98 80.99 -29.44
CA ALA A 519 -9.55 82.30 -28.96
C ALA A 519 -8.37 82.76 -29.81
#